data_AF-A0A4Q2Z6P1-F1
#
_entry.id   AF-A0A4Q2Z6P1-F1
#
_cell.length_a   1.000
_cell.length_b   1.000
_cell.length_c   1.000
_cell.angle_alpha   90.00
_cell.angle_beta   90.00
_cell.angle_gamma   90.00
#
_symmetry.space_group_name_H-M   'P 1'
#
loop_
_entity.id
_entity.type
_entity.pdbx_description
1 polymer ?
#
loop_
_entity_poly.entity_id
_entity_poly.type
_entity_poly.pdbx_seq_one_letter_code
_entity_poly.pdbx_strand_id
1 'polypeptide(L)'
;MKSWSILLWLACLLSPALAEENRPNLVFIFADDWGRFASLYATTRPDGAPADGLNDLVRTPNIDHIAKQGVLFRNAHVSAPSCT
;
A
#
# COMPACT_ATOMS: atom_id res chain seq x y z
N MET A 1 -24.40 -43.82 20.39
CA MET A 1 -24.51 -42.54 21.14
C MET A 1 -23.16 -41.92 21.51
N LYS A 2 -22.11 -42.69 21.83
CA LYS A 2 -20.78 -42.14 22.20
C LYS A 2 -19.92 -41.65 21.01
N SER A 3 -20.09 -42.19 19.80
CA SER A 3 -19.26 -41.80 18.64
C SER A 3 -19.63 -40.44 18.03
N TRP A 4 -20.90 -40.02 18.14
CA TRP A 4 -21.34 -38.73 17.59
C TRP A 4 -20.80 -37.54 18.39
N SER A 5 -20.63 -37.72 19.71
CA SER A 5 -19.97 -36.74 20.57
C SER A 5 -18.51 -36.51 20.17
N ILE A 6 -17.77 -37.56 19.80
CA ILE A 6 -16.36 -37.44 19.37
C ILE A 6 -16.25 -36.65 18.06
N LEU A 7 -17.16 -36.89 17.11
CA LEU A 7 -17.24 -36.12 15.86
C LEU A 7 -17.57 -34.64 16.10
N LEU A 8 -18.48 -34.35 17.03
CA LEU A 8 -18.81 -32.99 17.45
C LEU A 8 -17.62 -32.28 18.14
N TRP A 9 -16.88 -32.99 18.98
CA TRP A 9 -15.66 -32.48 19.61
C TRP A 9 -14.55 -32.21 18.59
N LEU A 10 -14.33 -33.10 17.61
CA LEU A 10 -13.39 -32.86 16.52
C LEU A 10 -13.80 -31.66 15.67
N ALA A 11 -15.09 -31.53 15.33
CA ALA A 11 -15.59 -30.42 14.53
C ALA A 11 -15.36 -29.05 15.21
N CYS A 12 -15.56 -28.97 16.54
CA CYS A 12 -15.30 -27.75 17.30
C CYS A 12 -13.82 -27.36 17.38
N LEU A 13 -12.90 -28.33 17.27
CA LEU A 13 -11.44 -28.09 17.32
C LEU A 13 -10.87 -27.59 15.99
N LEU A 14 -11.57 -27.76 14.85
CA LEU A 14 -11.14 -27.24 13.54
C LEU A 14 -11.56 -25.78 13.28
N SER A 15 -12.49 -25.22 14.07
CA SER A 15 -13.01 -23.86 13.89
C SER A 15 -12.00 -22.71 13.97
N PRO A 16 -11.00 -22.68 14.89
CA PRO A 16 -10.13 -21.51 15.02
C PRO A 16 -9.11 -21.39 13.87
N ALA A 17 -8.76 -22.48 13.19
CA ALA A 17 -7.84 -22.47 12.06
C ALA A 17 -8.46 -21.90 10.77
N LEU A 18 -9.80 -21.93 10.65
CA LEU A 18 -10.55 -21.31 9.55
C LEU A 18 -10.95 -19.86 9.85
N ALA A 19 -10.83 -19.42 11.10
CA ALA A 19 -11.19 -18.10 11.57
C ALA A 19 -10.02 -17.10 11.52
N GLU A 20 -8.92 -17.44 10.85
CA GLU A 20 -7.86 -16.48 10.54
C GLU A 20 -8.48 -15.37 9.68
N GLU A 21 -8.86 -14.27 10.33
CA GLU A 21 -9.25 -13.04 9.67
C GLU A 21 -8.08 -12.63 8.77
N ASN A 22 -8.33 -12.49 7.47
CA ASN A 22 -7.42 -11.87 6.50
C ASN A 22 -7.25 -10.38 6.83
N ARG A 23 -6.71 -10.08 8.02
CA ARG A 23 -6.43 -8.73 8.49
C ARG A 23 -5.00 -8.42 8.09
N PRO A 24 -4.79 -7.64 7.02
CA PRO A 24 -3.43 -7.30 6.60
C PRO A 24 -2.75 -6.42 7.65
N ASN A 25 -1.43 -6.52 7.71
CA ASN A 25 -0.63 -5.52 8.39
C ASN A 25 -0.66 -4.22 7.57
N LEU A 26 -0.84 -3.08 8.25
CA LEU A 26 -0.78 -1.76 7.62
C LEU A 26 0.54 -1.09 7.97
N VAL A 27 1.38 -0.86 6.96
CA VAL A 27 2.58 -0.03 7.10
C VAL A 27 2.30 1.31 6.43
N PHE A 28 2.13 2.35 7.25
CA PHE A 28 1.92 3.72 6.78
C PHE A 28 3.24 4.49 6.82
N ILE A 29 3.69 4.96 5.66
CA ILE A 29 4.92 5.74 5.50
C ILE A 29 4.52 7.15 5.08
N PHE A 30 4.93 8.14 5.85
CA PHE A 30 4.69 9.56 5.60
C PHE A 30 6.01 10.32 5.71
N ALA A 31 6.25 11.24 4.79
CA ALA A 31 7.46 12.06 4.73
C ALA A 31 7.06 13.53 4.71
N ASP A 32 7.70 14.32 5.59
CA ASP A 32 7.45 15.75 5.71
C ASP A 32 8.01 16.50 4.50
N ASP A 33 7.30 17.54 4.05
CA ASP A 33 7.64 18.37 2.89
C ASP A 33 7.99 17.61 1.58
N TRP A 34 7.56 16.35 1.44
CA TRP A 34 8.02 15.47 0.35
C TRP A 34 7.51 15.84 -1.06
N GLY A 35 6.50 16.71 -1.18
CA GLY A 35 6.00 17.22 -2.46
C GLY A 35 5.72 16.12 -3.51
N ARG A 36 5.79 16.48 -4.80
CA ARG A 36 5.70 15.54 -5.93
C ARG A 36 7.09 15.18 -6.47
N PHE A 37 7.99 14.75 -5.57
CA PHE A 37 9.38 14.43 -5.88
C PHE A 37 9.67 12.92 -5.79
N ALA A 38 9.79 12.26 -6.94
CA ALA A 38 10.24 10.86 -7.10
C ALA A 38 10.59 10.58 -8.57
N SER A 39 11.55 9.69 -8.83
CA SER A 39 11.98 9.37 -10.21
C SER A 39 10.86 8.82 -11.08
N LEU A 40 9.91 8.07 -10.52
CA LEU A 40 8.70 7.62 -11.24
C LEU A 40 7.82 8.76 -11.79
N TYR A 41 7.91 9.98 -11.25
CA TYR A 41 7.10 11.12 -11.69
C TYR A 41 7.68 11.83 -12.91
N ALA A 42 8.92 11.54 -13.29
CA ALA A 42 9.55 12.02 -14.52
C ALA A 42 8.69 11.66 -15.75
N THR A 43 8.26 10.39 -15.84
CA THR A 43 7.57 9.85 -17.02
C THR A 43 6.04 9.93 -16.94
N THR A 44 5.50 10.48 -15.85
CA THR A 44 4.05 10.42 -15.55
C THR A 44 3.44 11.78 -15.27
N ARG A 45 3.78 12.79 -16.08
CA ARG A 45 3.20 14.13 -15.93
C ARG A 45 1.69 14.14 -16.28
N PRO A 46 0.83 14.81 -15.47
CA PRO A 46 -0.61 14.87 -15.74
C PRO A 46 -0.97 15.59 -17.05
N ASP A 47 -0.12 16.50 -17.51
CA ASP A 47 -0.29 17.32 -18.71
C ASP A 47 0.25 16.67 -20.00
N GLY A 48 0.85 15.47 -19.90
CA GLY A 48 1.48 14.79 -21.04
C GLY A 48 2.74 15.50 -21.56
N ALA A 49 3.25 16.52 -20.86
CA ALA A 49 4.46 17.21 -21.23
C ALA A 49 5.70 16.30 -21.08
N PRO A 50 6.79 16.58 -21.81
CA PRO A 50 8.06 15.87 -21.64
C PRO A 50 8.54 15.92 -20.18
N ALA A 51 9.30 14.91 -19.77
CA ALA A 51 9.97 14.92 -18.48
C ALA A 51 11.02 16.05 -18.47
N ASP A 52 10.69 17.15 -17.79
CA ASP A 52 11.53 18.34 -17.68
C ASP A 52 11.50 18.89 -16.24
N GLY A 53 12.09 18.17 -15.28
CA GLY A 53 12.12 18.71 -13.91
C GLY A 53 12.99 17.97 -12.91
N LEU A 54 12.91 18.39 -11.65
CA LEU A 54 13.66 17.81 -10.53
C LEU A 54 13.47 16.29 -10.40
N ASN A 55 12.34 15.76 -10.88
CA ASN A 55 12.05 14.33 -10.92
C ASN A 55 13.02 13.52 -11.81
N ASP A 56 13.63 14.13 -12.83
CA ASP A 56 14.63 13.48 -13.69
C ASP A 56 16.01 13.39 -13.01
N LEU A 57 16.25 14.20 -11.98
CA LEU A 57 17.53 14.29 -11.28
C LEU A 57 17.58 13.41 -10.03
N VAL A 58 16.45 13.22 -9.36
CA VAL A 58 16.37 12.37 -8.16
C VAL A 58 16.35 10.90 -8.52
N ARG A 59 16.88 10.04 -7.65
CA ARG A 59 16.84 8.58 -7.80
C ARG A 59 16.15 7.96 -6.60
N THR A 60 14.95 7.42 -6.80
CA THR A 60 14.15 6.81 -5.73
C THR A 60 13.77 5.36 -6.04
N PRO A 61 14.74 4.45 -6.25
CA PRO A 61 14.47 3.11 -6.79
C PRO A 61 13.53 2.26 -5.92
N ASN A 62 13.56 2.43 -4.60
CA ASN A 62 12.67 1.71 -3.68
C ASN A 62 11.22 2.21 -3.78
N ILE A 63 11.01 3.52 -3.91
CA ILE A 63 9.68 4.11 -4.11
C ILE A 63 9.13 3.68 -5.48
N ASP A 64 9.97 3.72 -6.52
CA ASP A 64 9.61 3.27 -7.86
C ASP A 64 9.22 1.78 -7.88
N HIS A 65 9.91 0.94 -7.09
CA HIS A 65 9.57 -0.48 -6.96
C HIS A 65 8.18 -0.68 -6.33
N ILE A 66 7.92 0.01 -5.22
CA ILE A 66 6.62 -0.06 -4.53
C ILE A 66 5.49 0.38 -5.47
N ALA A 67 5.66 1.49 -6.18
CA ALA A 67 4.65 2.01 -7.10
C ALA A 67 4.36 1.05 -8.27
N LYS A 68 5.37 0.35 -8.80
CA LYS A 68 5.21 -0.65 -9.88
C LYS A 68 4.45 -1.90 -9.44
N GLN A 69 4.48 -2.23 -8.15
CA GLN A 69 3.75 -3.37 -7.57
C GLN A 69 2.38 -2.98 -7.01
N GLY A 70 2.02 -1.70 -7.07
CA GLY A 70 0.79 -1.19 -6.49
C GLY A 70 0.12 -0.15 -7.39
N VAL A 71 -0.45 0.87 -6.75
CA VAL A 71 -1.17 1.94 -7.42
C VAL A 71 -0.45 3.26 -7.18
N LEU A 72 -0.16 3.99 -8.27
CA LEU A 72 0.38 5.34 -8.22
C LEU A 72 -0.74 6.38 -8.35
N PHE A 73 -0.98 7.14 -7.29
CA PHE A 73 -1.90 8.28 -7.35
C PHE A 73 -1.22 9.47 -8.05
N ARG A 74 -1.73 9.87 -9.22
CA ARG A 74 -1.16 10.97 -10.02
C ARG A 74 -1.70 12.36 -9.65
N ASN A 75 -2.76 12.40 -8.84
CA ASN A 75 -3.51 13.61 -8.50
C ASN A 75 -3.89 13.65 -7.00
N ALA A 76 -2.96 13.25 -6.13
CA ALA A 76 -3.15 13.28 -4.68
C ALA A 76 -2.77 14.66 -4.12
N HIS A 77 -3.71 15.32 -3.45
CA HIS A 77 -3.54 16.63 -2.85
C HIS A 77 -3.91 16.62 -1.37
N VAL A 78 -3.29 17.49 -0.58
CA VAL A 78 -3.68 17.77 0.80
C VAL A 78 -4.65 18.94 0.85
N SER A 79 -5.61 18.91 1.77
CA SER A 79 -6.60 19.98 1.92
C SER A 79 -6.02 21.26 2.51
N ALA A 80 -4.94 21.15 3.28
CA ALA A 80 -4.18 22.27 3.83
C ALA A 80 -2.68 21.97 3.72
N PRO A 81 -1.87 22.85 3.11
CA PRO A 81 -0.42 22.72 3.09
C PRO A 81 0.16 23.26 4.41
N SER A 82 -0.26 22.66 5.52
CA SER A 82 0.16 22.98 6.89
C SER A 82 0.44 21.68 7.64
N CYS A 83 1.46 21.68 8.49
CA CYS A 83 1.80 20.54 9.34
C CYS A 83 0.92 20.46 10.61
N THR A 84 0.16 21.52 10.91
CA THR A 84 -0.82 21.61 12.03
C THR A 84 -2.23 21.67 11.48
#